data_AF-A0A819B7X6-F1
#
_entry.id   AF-A0A819B7X6-F1
#
_cell.length_a   1.000
_cell.length_b   1.000
_cell.length_c   1.000
_cell.angle_alpha   90.00
_cell.angle_beta   90.00
_cell.angle_gamma   90.00
#
_symmetry.space_group_name_H-M   'P 1'
#
loop_
_entity.id
_entity.type
_entity.pdbx_description
1 polymer ?
#
loop_
_entity_poly.entity_id
_entity_poly.type
_entity_poly.pdbx_seq_one_letter_code
_entity_poly.pdbx_strand_id
1 'polypeptide(L)'
;MLQVKEDIYSLFQSERYAPINGMRSISCLAIISLHIGQLLNSFIPPYPHTQWMTYLNSYTYRLSALEGLLLETFFMLSGFLLTLKFIQHRDSFSLKEYPLYIMKRACRYWPGILLITIIMLILGESQGNWTSFWLFYQNYINTDQWSWGFVILWSVSLDMQLHIILPIILHIV
;
A
#
# COMPACT_ATOMS: atom_id res chain seq x y z
N MET A 1 23.85 -0.64 -23.28
CA MET A 1 23.43 -1.83 -24.03
C MET A 1 22.90 -2.81 -22.99
N LEU A 2 21.59 -3.13 -23.01
CA LEU A 2 20.96 -4.00 -22.01
C LEU A 2 21.53 -5.42 -22.14
N GLN A 3 22.21 -5.92 -21.11
CA GLN A 3 22.68 -7.30 -21.05
C GLN A 3 21.55 -8.19 -20.52
N VAL A 4 20.51 -8.35 -21.35
CA VAL A 4 19.26 -9.06 -21.02
C VAL A 4 19.50 -10.41 -20.34
N LYS A 5 20.54 -11.15 -20.75
CA LYS A 5 20.88 -12.45 -20.15
C LYS A 5 21.37 -12.30 -18.71
N GLU A 6 22.27 -11.37 -18.44
CA GLU A 6 22.80 -11.11 -17.09
C GLU A 6 21.72 -10.52 -16.19
N ASP A 7 20.88 -9.64 -16.72
CA ASP A 7 19.71 -9.09 -16.03
C ASP A 7 18.74 -10.21 -15.62
N ILE A 8 18.42 -11.14 -16.53
CA ILE A 8 17.55 -12.29 -16.21
C ILE A 8 18.20 -13.22 -15.17
N TYR A 9 19.50 -13.53 -15.30
CA TYR A 9 20.19 -14.37 -14.30
C TYR A 9 20.22 -13.71 -12.92
N SER A 10 20.37 -12.39 -12.85
CA SER A 10 20.35 -11.66 -11.59
C SER A 10 19.01 -11.78 -10.84
N LEU A 11 17.89 -11.92 -11.57
CA LEU A 11 16.56 -12.14 -10.97
C LEU A 11 16.45 -13.48 -10.24
N PHE A 12 17.27 -14.46 -10.62
CA PHE A 12 17.28 -15.80 -10.01
C PHE A 12 18.43 -15.98 -9.01
N GLN A 13 19.28 -14.97 -8.79
CA GLN A 13 20.26 -15.03 -7.72
C GLN A 13 19.54 -14.93 -6.37
N SER A 14 19.85 -15.89 -5.49
CA SER A 14 19.28 -15.95 -4.15
C SER A 14 19.79 -14.78 -3.32
N GLU A 15 19.02 -13.69 -3.27
CA GLU A 15 19.24 -12.64 -2.28
C GLU A 15 19.11 -13.21 -0.87
N ARG A 16 19.89 -12.68 0.08
CA ARG A 16 19.87 -13.07 1.50
C ARG A 16 18.46 -13.04 2.13
N TYR A 17 17.55 -12.23 1.58
CA TYR A 17 16.18 -12.04 2.06
C TYR A 17 15.12 -12.51 1.04
N ALA A 18 15.49 -13.35 0.07
CA ALA A 18 14.56 -13.87 -0.94
C ALA A 18 13.30 -14.55 -0.36
N PRO A 19 13.37 -15.37 0.71
CA PRO A 19 12.16 -15.94 1.32
C PRO A 19 11.19 -14.87 1.87
N ILE A 20 11.73 -13.79 2.44
CA ILE A 20 10.94 -12.67 2.98
C ILE A 20 10.26 -11.92 1.83
N ASN A 21 10.99 -11.67 0.74
CA ASN A 21 10.41 -11.08 -0.46
C ASN A 21 9.30 -11.97 -1.05
N GLY A 22 9.48 -13.29 -1.05
CA GLY A 22 8.45 -14.25 -1.48
C GLY A 22 7.18 -14.17 -0.64
N MET A 23 7.31 -14.19 0.69
CA MET A 23 6.16 -14.01 1.59
C MET A 23 5.46 -12.66 1.37
N ARG A 24 6.23 -11.58 1.21
CA ARG A 24 5.69 -10.25 0.91
C ARG A 24 4.90 -10.22 -0.40
N SER A 25 5.38 -10.91 -1.44
CA SER A 25 4.66 -11.01 -2.72
C SER A 25 3.34 -11.76 -2.57
N ILE A 26 3.32 -12.86 -1.81
CA ILE A 26 2.08 -13.61 -1.53
C ILE A 26 1.09 -12.74 -0.76
N SER A 27 1.55 -12.05 0.30
CA SER A 27 0.71 -11.12 1.04
C SER A 27 0.18 -9.99 0.17
N CYS A 28 0.98 -9.46 -0.76
CA CYS A 28 0.57 -8.44 -1.73
C CYS A 28 -0.60 -8.92 -2.62
N LEU A 29 -0.54 -10.16 -3.11
CA LEU A 29 -1.63 -10.74 -3.90
C LEU A 29 -2.93 -10.86 -3.10
N ALA A 30 -2.83 -11.23 -1.82
CA ALA A 30 -4.00 -11.27 -0.94
C ALA A 30 -4.59 -9.87 -0.67
N ILE A 31 -3.75 -8.84 -0.56
CA ILE A 31 -4.21 -7.45 -0.44
C ILE A 31 -4.96 -6.99 -1.70
N ILE A 32 -4.48 -7.39 -2.89
CA ILE A 32 -5.18 -7.12 -4.14
C ILE A 32 -6.56 -7.80 -4.14
N SER A 33 -6.63 -9.06 -3.72
CA SER A 33 -7.90 -9.80 -3.56
C SER A 33 -8.87 -9.07 -2.62
N LEU A 34 -8.37 -8.61 -1.45
CA LEU A 34 -9.15 -7.84 -0.48
C LEU A 34 -9.73 -6.58 -1.09
N HIS A 35 -8.90 -5.79 -1.78
CA HIS A 35 -9.36 -4.54 -2.40
C HIS A 35 -10.36 -4.78 -3.52
N ILE A 36 -10.22 -5.86 -4.29
CA ILE A 36 -11.25 -6.27 -5.26
C ILE A 36 -12.55 -6.61 -4.54
N GLY A 37 -12.49 -7.37 -3.44
CA GLY A 37 -13.67 -7.69 -2.63
C GLY A 37 -14.36 -6.43 -2.07
N GLN A 38 -13.58 -5.50 -1.53
CA GLN A 38 -14.08 -4.20 -1.03
C GLN A 38 -14.70 -3.35 -2.15
N LEU A 39 -14.08 -3.32 -3.33
CA LEU A 39 -14.62 -2.62 -4.49
C LEU A 39 -15.94 -3.25 -4.94
N LEU A 40 -16.03 -4.59 -5.00
CA LEU A 40 -17.26 -5.29 -5.35
C LEU A 40 -18.39 -5.03 -4.35
N ASN A 41 -18.07 -4.91 -3.06
CA ASN A 41 -19.06 -4.56 -2.03
C ASN A 41 -19.70 -3.19 -2.25
N SER A 42 -18.97 -2.23 -2.86
CA SER A 42 -19.52 -0.90 -3.15
C SER A 42 -20.68 -0.93 -4.16
N PHE A 43 -20.82 -2.02 -4.93
CA PHE A 43 -21.94 -2.25 -5.85
C PHE A 43 -23.12 -3.00 -5.21
N ILE A 44 -23.00 -3.45 -3.95
CA ILE A 44 -24.13 -4.07 -3.23
C ILE A 44 -25.02 -2.94 -2.69
N PRO A 45 -26.35 -2.97 -2.93
CA PRO A 45 -27.27 -2.01 -2.36
C PRO A 45 -27.18 -1.96 -0.83
N PRO A 46 -27.55 -0.84 -0.19
CA PRO A 46 -27.48 -0.69 1.27
C PRO A 46 -28.16 -1.85 2.02
N TYR A 47 -27.55 -2.26 3.12
CA TYR A 47 -28.12 -3.26 4.02
C TYR A 47 -29.49 -2.78 4.56
N PRO A 48 -30.52 -3.64 4.68
CA PRO A 48 -30.52 -5.10 4.53
C PRO A 48 -31.09 -5.61 3.19
N HIS A 49 -30.43 -5.32 2.06
CA HIS A 49 -30.82 -5.93 0.78
C HIS A 49 -30.49 -7.44 0.72
N THR A 50 -31.28 -8.24 -0.01
CA THR A 50 -31.12 -9.72 -0.07
C THR A 50 -29.75 -10.19 -0.55
N GLN A 51 -29.09 -9.39 -1.39
CA GLN A 51 -27.75 -9.65 -1.91
C GLN A 51 -26.68 -9.69 -0.81
N TRP A 52 -26.92 -9.06 0.35
CA TRP A 52 -26.02 -9.18 1.51
C TRP A 52 -25.93 -10.62 2.02
N MET A 53 -27.03 -11.37 2.02
CA MET A 53 -26.99 -12.77 2.45
C MET A 53 -26.16 -13.63 1.51
N THR A 54 -26.19 -13.34 0.20
CA THR A 54 -25.31 -13.98 -0.79
C THR A 54 -23.85 -13.61 -0.53
N TYR A 55 -23.56 -12.33 -0.30
CA TYR A 55 -22.20 -11.86 -0.03
C TYR A 55 -21.62 -12.46 1.27
N LEU A 56 -22.35 -12.42 2.38
CA LEU A 56 -21.92 -12.95 3.68
C LEU A 56 -21.65 -14.46 3.64
N ASN A 57 -22.35 -15.20 2.77
CA ASN A 57 -22.11 -16.63 2.59
C ASN A 57 -20.99 -16.97 1.59
N SER A 58 -20.52 -15.99 0.81
CA SER A 58 -19.49 -16.18 -0.21
C SER A 58 -18.11 -16.52 0.35
N TYR A 59 -17.26 -17.14 -0.47
CA TYR A 59 -15.86 -17.38 -0.11
C TYR A 59 -15.09 -16.06 0.07
N THR A 60 -15.40 -15.02 -0.71
CA THR A 60 -14.78 -13.70 -0.60
C THR A 60 -14.94 -13.12 0.79
N TYR A 61 -16.16 -13.15 1.36
CA TYR A 61 -16.39 -12.66 2.71
C TYR A 61 -15.64 -13.49 3.76
N ARG A 62 -15.64 -14.83 3.64
CA ARG A 62 -14.91 -15.71 4.59
C ARG A 62 -13.40 -15.51 4.53
N LEU A 63 -12.85 -15.28 3.34
CA LEU A 63 -11.43 -15.04 3.14
C LEU A 63 -10.98 -13.65 3.62
N SER A 64 -11.89 -12.67 3.73
CA SER A 64 -11.56 -11.32 4.18
C SER A 64 -10.85 -11.26 5.56
N ALA A 65 -11.19 -12.18 6.47
CA ALA A 65 -10.51 -12.29 7.76
C ALA A 65 -9.03 -12.73 7.62
N LEU A 66 -8.76 -13.68 6.72
CA LEU A 66 -7.39 -14.11 6.40
C LEU A 66 -6.61 -13.00 5.69
N GLU A 67 -7.28 -12.26 4.81
CA GLU A 67 -6.69 -11.12 4.10
C GLU A 67 -6.25 -10.01 5.06
N GLY A 68 -6.98 -9.76 6.14
CA GLY A 68 -6.57 -8.84 7.21
C GLY A 68 -5.23 -9.24 7.85
N LEU A 69 -5.07 -10.52 8.20
CA LEU A 69 -3.82 -11.05 8.75
C LEU A 69 -2.66 -10.97 7.74
N LEU A 70 -2.94 -11.20 6.45
CA LEU A 70 -1.95 -11.09 5.40
C LEU A 70 -1.52 -9.64 5.14
N LEU A 71 -2.42 -8.67 5.30
CA LEU A 71 -2.11 -7.24 5.25
C LEU A 71 -1.15 -6.84 6.38
N GLU A 72 -1.42 -7.27 7.61
CA GLU A 72 -0.53 -7.05 8.75
C GLU A 72 0.85 -7.68 8.51
N THR A 73 0.86 -8.91 7.99
CA THR A 73 2.10 -9.62 7.63
C THR A 73 2.88 -8.84 6.57
N PHE A 74 2.22 -8.33 5.54
CA PHE A 74 2.86 -7.52 4.50
C PHE A 74 3.53 -6.29 5.08
N PHE A 75 2.84 -5.54 5.95
CA PHE A 75 3.38 -4.33 6.55
C PHE A 75 4.54 -4.64 7.50
N MET A 76 4.43 -5.68 8.33
CA MET A 76 5.50 -6.12 9.20
C MET A 76 6.77 -6.48 8.41
N LEU A 77 6.65 -7.33 7.37
CA LEU A 77 7.79 -7.72 6.54
C LEU A 77 8.39 -6.53 5.78
N SER A 78 7.54 -5.62 5.27
CA SER A 78 7.98 -4.42 4.58
C SER A 78 8.72 -3.46 5.51
N GLY A 79 8.19 -3.25 6.72
CA GLY A 79 8.84 -2.46 7.77
C GLY A 79 10.17 -3.07 8.19
N PHE A 80 10.22 -4.39 8.41
CA PHE A 80 11.47 -5.10 8.73
C PHE A 80 12.56 -4.88 7.67
N LEU A 81 12.25 -5.12 6.40
CA LEU A 81 13.20 -4.94 5.29
C LEU A 81 13.63 -3.48 5.15
N LEU A 82 12.71 -2.54 5.37
CA LEU A 82 13.01 -1.12 5.31
C LEU A 82 13.97 -0.71 6.42
N THR A 83 13.69 -1.11 7.66
CA THR A 83 14.55 -0.86 8.83
C THR A 83 15.93 -1.44 8.60
N LEU A 84 16.00 -2.69 8.15
CA LEU A 84 17.26 -3.34 7.83
C LEU A 84 18.05 -2.56 6.77
N LYS A 85 17.38 -2.10 5.71
CA LYS A 85 18.01 -1.28 4.66
C LYS A 85 18.62 -0.01 5.23
N PHE A 86 17.92 0.71 6.09
CA PHE A 86 18.44 1.93 6.72
C PHE A 86 19.57 1.65 7.70
N ILE A 87 19.51 0.57 8.48
CA ILE A 87 20.61 0.17 9.38
C ILE A 87 21.87 -0.16 8.57
N GLN A 88 21.75 -0.91 7.48
CA GLN A 88 22.88 -1.28 6.63
C GLN A 88 23.51 -0.10 5.89
N HIS A 89 22.74 0.95 5.65
CA HIS A 89 23.16 2.15 4.92
C HIS A 89 23.17 3.39 5.82
N ARG A 90 23.35 3.19 7.14
CA ARG A 90 23.26 4.28 8.12
C ARG A 90 24.30 5.36 7.82
N ASP A 91 25.54 4.95 7.55
CA ASP A 91 26.66 5.87 7.33
C ASP A 91 26.58 6.58 5.98
N SER A 92 25.84 6.04 5.01
CA SER A 92 25.62 6.64 3.69
C SER A 92 24.36 7.50 3.61
N PHE A 93 23.54 7.50 4.65
CA PHE A 93 22.32 8.29 4.68
C PHE A 93 22.61 9.76 4.97
N SER A 94 22.49 10.60 3.95
CA SER A 94 22.60 12.06 4.08
C SER A 94 21.23 12.70 4.21
N LEU A 95 21.01 13.46 5.30
CA LEU A 95 19.80 14.28 5.47
C LEU A 95 19.63 15.32 4.35
N LYS A 96 20.69 15.67 3.62
CA LYS A 96 20.59 16.58 2.46
C LYS A 96 19.87 15.93 1.27
N GLU A 97 19.98 14.61 1.12
CA GLU A 97 19.35 13.85 0.03
C GLU A 97 17.95 13.34 0.39
N TYR A 98 17.59 13.43 1.68
CA TYR A 98 16.33 12.91 2.19
C TYR A 98 15.08 13.52 1.53
N PRO A 99 14.96 14.84 1.28
CA PRO A 99 13.81 15.39 0.56
C PRO A 99 13.67 14.81 -0.85
N LEU A 100 14.78 14.62 -1.56
CA LEU A 100 14.79 14.01 -2.90
C LEU A 100 14.38 12.53 -2.84
N TYR A 101 14.80 11.80 -1.80
CA TYR A 101 14.37 10.43 -1.56
C TYR A 101 12.84 10.33 -1.37
N ILE A 102 12.26 11.18 -0.50
CA ILE A 102 10.81 11.22 -0.27
C ILE A 102 10.07 11.61 -1.55
N MET A 103 10.56 12.62 -2.28
CA MET A 103 9.95 13.05 -3.54
C MET A 103 9.95 11.94 -4.60
N LYS A 104 11.07 11.23 -4.78
CA LYS A 104 11.14 10.08 -5.70
C LYS A 104 10.11 9.01 -5.35
N ARG A 105 9.88 8.75 -4.07
CA ARG A 105 8.86 7.79 -3.63
C ARG A 105 7.45 8.34 -3.84
N ALA A 106 7.17 9.60 -3.54
CA ALA A 106 5.87 10.22 -3.81
C ALA A 106 5.52 10.15 -5.31
N CYS A 107 6.48 10.46 -6.19
CA CYS A 107 6.34 10.34 -7.64
C CYS A 107 6.05 8.91 -8.12
N ARG A 108 6.38 7.88 -7.33
CA ARG A 108 6.00 6.48 -7.64
C ARG A 108 4.51 6.22 -7.41
N TYR A 109 3.91 6.88 -6.41
CA TYR A 109 2.50 6.68 -6.06
C TYR A 109 1.55 7.60 -6.81
N TRP A 110 1.98 8.83 -7.11
CA TRP A 110 1.11 9.82 -7.76
C TRP A 110 0.48 9.38 -9.08
N PRO A 111 1.14 8.62 -9.99
CA PRO A 111 0.47 8.13 -11.19
C PRO A 111 -0.74 7.23 -10.87
N GLY A 112 -0.60 6.36 -9.87
CA GLY A 112 -1.70 5.51 -9.41
C GLY A 112 -2.81 6.30 -8.72
N ILE A 113 -2.45 7.27 -7.88
CA ILE A 113 -3.39 8.18 -7.21
C ILE A 113 -4.14 9.02 -8.26
N LEU A 114 -3.44 9.52 -9.28
CA LEU A 114 -4.05 10.28 -10.38
C LEU A 114 -5.05 9.41 -11.15
N LEU A 115 -4.65 8.18 -11.50
CA LEU A 115 -5.51 7.25 -12.22
C LEU A 115 -6.79 6.94 -11.45
N ILE A 116 -6.69 6.56 -10.17
CA ILE A 116 -7.87 6.29 -9.35
C ILE A 116 -8.73 7.55 -9.17
N THR A 117 -8.11 8.73 -9.05
CA THR A 117 -8.84 10.00 -8.98
C THR A 117 -9.67 10.25 -10.23
N ILE A 118 -9.10 10.03 -11.42
CA ILE A 118 -9.82 10.17 -12.69
C ILE A 118 -10.97 9.16 -12.78
N ILE A 119 -10.74 7.90 -12.39
CA ILE A 119 -11.77 6.86 -12.39
C ILE A 119 -12.93 7.25 -11.48
N MET A 120 -12.65 7.69 -10.26
CA MET A 120 -13.67 8.09 -9.28
C MET A 120 -14.45 9.34 -9.72
N LEU A 121 -13.78 10.32 -10.35
CA LEU A 121 -14.41 11.47 -10.98
C LEU A 121 -15.40 11.05 -12.08
N ILE A 122 -15.02 10.10 -12.95
CA ILE A 122 -15.88 9.59 -14.02
C ILE A 122 -17.09 8.83 -13.45
N LEU A 123 -16.89 8.09 -12.35
CA LEU A 123 -17.97 7.35 -11.66
C LEU A 123 -18.88 8.25 -10.81
N GLY A 124 -18.61 9.56 -10.76
CA GLY A 124 -19.47 10.54 -10.08
C GLY A 124 -19.17 10.74 -8.59
N GLU A 125 -18.07 10.19 -8.08
CA GLU A 125 -17.64 10.42 -6.71
C GLU A 125 -17.02 11.81 -6.60
N SER A 126 -17.78 12.75 -6.03
CA SER A 126 -17.41 14.17 -5.93
C SER A 126 -17.18 14.65 -4.49
N GLN A 127 -17.37 13.77 -3.50
CA GLN A 127 -17.35 14.13 -2.09
C GLN A 127 -16.13 13.56 -1.35
N GLY A 128 -15.63 14.35 -0.41
CA GLY A 128 -14.61 13.96 0.58
C GLY A 128 -13.26 14.67 0.41
N ASN A 129 -12.36 14.45 1.36
CA ASN A 129 -11.11 15.18 1.47
C ASN A 129 -10.04 14.60 0.55
N TRP A 130 -9.91 15.13 -0.67
CA TRP A 130 -8.97 14.56 -1.62
C TRP A 130 -7.51 14.87 -1.31
N THR A 131 -7.26 16.00 -0.66
CA THR A 131 -5.90 16.43 -0.36
C THR A 131 -5.21 15.47 0.61
N SER A 132 -5.96 14.72 1.43
CA SER A 132 -5.38 13.78 2.40
C SER A 132 -4.64 12.61 1.76
N PHE A 133 -5.10 12.10 0.62
CA PHE A 133 -4.38 11.03 -0.08
C PHE A 133 -3.27 11.56 -0.97
N TRP A 134 -3.42 12.74 -1.57
CA TRP A 134 -2.35 13.39 -2.35
C TRP A 134 -1.13 13.74 -1.50
N LEU A 135 -1.37 14.08 -0.22
CA LEU A 135 -0.35 14.47 0.75
C LEU A 135 -0.04 13.39 1.80
N PHE A 136 -0.57 12.17 1.62
CA PHE A 136 -0.30 11.00 2.46
C PHE A 136 -0.59 11.18 3.97
N TYR A 137 -1.58 11.99 4.35
CA TYR A 137 -1.99 12.19 5.76
C TYR A 137 -3.36 11.60 6.09
N GLN A 138 -3.96 10.81 5.20
CA GLN A 138 -5.30 10.19 5.39
C GLN A 138 -5.47 9.47 6.73
N ASN A 139 -4.42 8.84 7.26
CA ASN A 139 -4.48 8.12 8.54
C ASN A 139 -4.63 9.02 9.78
N TYR A 140 -4.53 10.34 9.63
CA TYR A 140 -4.63 11.32 10.72
C TYR A 140 -5.94 12.12 10.73
N ILE A 141 -6.82 11.90 9.76
CA ILE A 141 -8.15 12.52 9.72
C ILE A 141 -9.23 11.51 10.12
N ASN A 142 -10.36 12.02 10.59
CA ASN A 142 -11.50 11.18 10.95
C ASN A 142 -11.98 10.37 9.74
N THR A 143 -12.36 9.11 9.98
CA THR A 143 -12.84 8.19 8.94
C THR A 143 -14.07 8.72 8.21
N ASP A 144 -14.89 9.54 8.86
CA ASP A 144 -16.08 10.16 8.27
C ASP A 144 -15.73 11.18 7.17
N GLN A 145 -14.48 11.65 7.13
CA GLN A 145 -13.99 12.57 6.11
C GLN A 145 -13.32 11.85 4.94
N TRP A 146 -13.20 10.52 5.01
CA TRP A 146 -12.60 9.73 3.94
C TRP A 146 -13.58 9.62 2.78
N SER A 147 -13.06 9.78 1.56
CA SER A 147 -13.81 9.40 0.36
C SER A 147 -13.83 7.88 0.29
N TRP A 148 -15.01 7.26 0.21
CA TRP A 148 -15.17 5.80 0.24
C TRP A 148 -14.43 5.11 -0.91
N GLY A 149 -14.41 5.68 -2.12
CA GLY A 149 -13.64 5.17 -3.25
C GLY A 149 -12.12 5.23 -3.05
N PHE A 150 -11.66 6.02 -2.08
CA PHE A 150 -10.23 6.18 -1.74
C PHE A 150 -9.87 5.57 -0.38
N VAL A 151 -10.80 4.85 0.27
CA VAL A 151 -10.53 4.16 1.54
C VAL A 151 -9.28 3.29 1.41
N ILE A 152 -9.12 2.59 0.29
CA ILE A 152 -8.00 1.69 -0.01
C ILE A 152 -6.62 2.35 0.00
N LEU A 153 -6.52 3.67 -0.18
CA LEU A 153 -5.25 4.40 -0.22
C LEU A 153 -4.64 4.67 1.16
N TRP A 154 -5.34 4.32 2.24
CA TRP A 154 -4.82 4.43 3.61
C TRP A 154 -3.46 3.70 3.77
N SER A 155 -3.32 2.57 3.09
CA SER A 155 -2.12 1.72 3.08
C SER A 155 -0.91 2.42 2.43
N VAL A 156 -1.15 3.16 1.35
CA VAL A 156 -0.14 3.96 0.64
C VAL A 156 0.32 5.12 1.51
N SER A 157 -0.63 5.77 2.21
CA SER A 157 -0.31 6.81 3.18
C SER A 157 0.56 6.26 4.32
N LEU A 158 0.23 5.09 4.85
CA LEU A 158 1.01 4.44 5.90
C LEU A 158 2.43 4.11 5.44
N ASP A 159 2.58 3.56 4.23
CA ASP A 159 3.92 3.30 3.68
C ASP A 159 4.73 4.60 3.56
N MET A 160 4.16 5.68 3.01
CA MET A 160 4.88 6.96 2.95
C MET A 160 5.24 7.50 4.33
N GLN A 161 4.35 7.40 5.31
CA GLN A 161 4.59 7.80 6.69
C GLN A 161 5.75 7.02 7.31
N LEU A 162 5.83 5.70 7.08
CA LEU A 162 6.97 4.89 7.53
C LEU A 162 8.29 5.33 6.89
N HIS A 163 8.28 5.72 5.62
CA HIS A 163 9.47 6.25 4.94
C HIS A 163 9.90 7.61 5.44
N ILE A 164 8.97 8.38 5.99
CA ILE A 164 9.27 9.66 6.59
C ILE A 164 9.81 9.44 8.01
N ILE A 165 9.07 8.71 8.84
CA ILE A 165 9.32 8.60 10.28
C ILE A 165 10.55 7.73 10.57
N LEU A 166 10.70 6.58 9.92
CA LEU A 166 11.71 5.60 10.28
C LEU A 166 13.15 6.11 10.13
N PRO A 167 13.54 6.82 9.04
CA PRO A 167 14.89 7.37 8.92
C PRO A 167 15.19 8.42 9.99
N ILE A 168 14.19 9.20 10.39
CA ILE A 168 14.33 10.23 11.43
C ILE A 168 14.59 9.55 12.78
N ILE A 169 13.82 8.51 13.12
CA ILE A 169 14.01 7.74 14.36
C ILE A 169 15.42 7.12 14.38
N LEU A 170 15.83 6.46 13.31
CA LEU A 170 17.14 5.80 13.22
C LEU A 170 18.32 6.79 13.19
N HIS A 171 18.08 8.06 12.86
CA HIS A 171 19.10 9.09 12.92
C HIS A 171 19.28 9.64 14.34
N ILE A 172 18.21 9.71 15.13
CA ILE A 172 18.22 10.22 16.51
C ILE A 172 18.77 9.18 17.50
N VAL A 173 18.46 7.89 17.30
CA VAL A 173 18.89 6.76 18.15
C VAL A 173 20.27 6.27 17.78
#